data_AF-A0A5R9B005-F1
#
_entry.id   AF-A0A5R9B005-F1
#
_cell.length_a   1.000
_cell.length_b   1.000
_cell.length_c   1.000
_cell.angle_alpha   90.00
_cell.angle_beta   90.00
_cell.angle_gamma   90.00
#
_symmetry.space_group_name_H-M   'P 1'
#
loop_
_entity.id
_entity.type
_entity.pdbx_description
1 polymer ?
#
loop_
_entity_poly.entity_id
_entity_poly.type
_entity_poly.pdbx_seq_one_letter_code
_entity_poly.pdbx_strand_id
1 'polypeptide(L)'
;MQYLKLDHLVHYIQHLDNFKYPGHLLTLQQGGQHERLGTYNKLAYLNNAYIELIDVYKPDVLQKIIKTDEGRVSFPSKIVQDDYAQGLKTLAFRTQDIEQLKADLEEKDVEVIGPVNMQRENIKGDKTSWKLLYIADPDYRVKPPFFIQWNEQEETRNEKLAPLRQNEFIIQSVELTSTERKHTVDKWQRWFDMEIIDEAASVTTLKLKGDETLFNISDGTDSGYKSVTIKDNKTTSPYTLIIRGLSYKFIAD
;
A
#
# COMPACT_ATOMS: atom_id res chain seq x y z
N MET A 1 -18.53 -4.24 10.13
CA MET A 1 -17.21 -3.84 9.58
C MET A 1 -16.09 -4.10 10.56
N GLN A 2 -15.19 -4.99 10.16
CA GLN A 2 -13.99 -5.32 10.91
C GLN A 2 -13.00 -4.15 10.90
N TYR A 3 -12.21 -4.02 11.97
CA TYR A 3 -11.16 -3.01 12.05
C TYR A 3 -10.03 -3.34 11.06
N LEU A 4 -9.86 -2.47 10.07
CA LEU A 4 -8.77 -2.50 9.12
C LEU A 4 -7.52 -1.82 9.71
N LYS A 5 -6.34 -2.24 9.25
CA LYS A 5 -5.05 -1.61 9.57
C LYS A 5 -4.20 -1.43 8.33
N LEU A 6 -3.28 -0.47 8.33
CA LEU A 6 -2.28 -0.37 7.27
C LEU A 6 -1.38 -1.62 7.32
N ASP A 7 -1.20 -2.29 6.19
CA ASP A 7 -0.28 -3.43 6.05
C ASP A 7 1.00 -2.98 5.36
N HIS A 8 0.86 -2.38 4.17
CA HIS A 8 2.01 -1.89 3.42
C HIS A 8 1.68 -0.80 2.40
N LEU A 9 2.77 -0.15 1.97
CA LEU A 9 2.83 0.74 0.82
C LEU A 9 3.40 0.00 -0.39
N VAL A 10 2.93 0.30 -1.61
CA VAL A 10 3.49 -0.26 -2.85
C VAL A 10 4.22 0.84 -3.64
N HIS A 11 5.55 0.84 -3.60
CA HIS A 11 6.38 1.79 -4.35
C HIS A 11 7.04 1.11 -5.55
N TYR A 12 6.60 1.48 -6.75
CA TYR A 12 7.20 1.00 -7.99
C TYR A 12 8.53 1.69 -8.28
N ILE A 13 9.58 0.89 -8.43
CA ILE A 13 10.95 1.34 -8.72
C ILE A 13 11.52 0.49 -9.85
N GLN A 14 12.09 1.13 -10.86
CA GLN A 14 12.81 0.45 -11.95
C GLN A 14 14.22 0.05 -11.51
N HIS A 15 14.70 -1.08 -12.03
CA HIS A 15 16.00 -1.67 -11.71
C HIS A 15 16.16 -2.00 -10.22
N LEU A 16 15.11 -2.57 -9.62
CA LEU A 16 15.02 -2.82 -8.19
C LEU A 16 16.15 -3.70 -7.64
N ASP A 17 16.71 -4.60 -8.45
CA ASP A 17 17.83 -5.46 -8.03
C ASP A 17 19.03 -4.67 -7.51
N ASN A 18 19.32 -3.52 -8.12
CA ASN A 18 20.45 -2.65 -7.77
C ASN A 18 20.06 -1.54 -6.78
N PHE A 19 18.78 -1.40 -6.47
CA PHE A 19 18.30 -0.36 -5.58
C PHE A 19 18.71 -0.60 -4.13
N LYS A 20 19.18 0.47 -3.50
CA LYS A 20 19.39 0.61 -2.05
C LYS A 20 18.96 2.02 -1.67
N TYR A 21 18.40 2.18 -0.48
CA TYR A 21 18.19 3.51 0.08
C TYR A 21 19.54 4.21 0.31
N PRO A 22 19.65 5.53 0.02
CA PRO A 22 20.86 6.30 0.30
C PRO A 22 21.28 6.16 1.76
N GLY A 23 22.58 6.00 2.00
CA GLY A 23 23.12 5.80 3.35
C GLY A 23 22.62 4.54 4.06
N HIS A 24 22.00 3.60 3.35
CA HIS A 24 21.32 2.44 3.95
C HIS A 24 20.21 2.83 4.94
N LEU A 25 19.57 3.99 4.74
CA LEU A 25 18.56 4.53 5.65
C LEU A 25 17.48 3.52 6.04
N LEU A 26 16.96 2.78 5.06
CA LEU A 26 16.09 1.63 5.28
C LEU A 26 16.76 0.36 4.77
N THR A 27 16.82 -0.64 5.65
CA THR A 27 17.30 -1.98 5.34
C THR A 27 16.28 -2.72 4.47
N LEU A 28 16.75 -3.26 3.36
CA LEU A 28 15.93 -4.02 2.42
C LEU A 28 16.14 -5.52 2.60
N GLN A 29 15.04 -6.24 2.78
CA GLN A 29 14.99 -7.70 2.74
C GLN A 29 14.56 -8.16 1.36
N GLN A 30 15.14 -9.27 0.88
CA GLN A 30 14.67 -9.89 -0.34
C GLN A 30 13.24 -10.41 -0.16
N GLY A 31 12.38 -10.08 -1.11
CA GLY A 31 11.02 -10.58 -1.15
C GLY A 31 10.94 -11.86 -1.97
N GLY A 32 10.16 -11.82 -3.05
CA GLY A 32 10.00 -12.95 -3.98
C GLY A 32 9.42 -12.51 -5.32
N GLN A 33 9.14 -13.50 -6.16
CA GLN A 33 8.53 -13.30 -7.47
C GLN A 33 7.02 -13.58 -7.43
N HIS A 34 6.24 -12.72 -8.05
CA HIS A 34 4.83 -12.92 -8.34
C HIS A 34 4.72 -13.46 -9.77
N GLU A 35 4.94 -14.77 -9.95
CA GLU A 35 4.99 -15.40 -11.28
C GLU A 35 3.76 -15.11 -12.14
N ARG A 36 2.56 -15.10 -11.53
CA ARG A 36 1.34 -14.69 -12.23
C ARG A 36 1.50 -13.29 -12.77
N LEU A 37 1.89 -12.31 -11.96
CA LEU A 37 1.89 -10.89 -12.33
C LEU A 37 3.10 -10.43 -13.15
N GLY A 38 4.18 -11.22 -13.20
CA GLY A 38 5.42 -10.82 -13.85
C GLY A 38 6.19 -9.73 -13.09
N THR A 39 5.99 -9.66 -11.77
CA THR A 39 6.62 -8.68 -10.88
C THR A 39 7.43 -9.35 -9.76
N TYR A 40 8.34 -8.61 -9.14
CA TYR A 40 9.13 -9.06 -8.01
C TYR A 40 9.35 -7.91 -7.01
N ASN A 41 9.65 -8.24 -5.76
CA ASN A 41 9.72 -7.23 -4.70
C ASN A 41 10.94 -7.34 -3.77
N LYS A 42 11.22 -6.20 -3.11
CA LYS A 42 12.05 -6.07 -1.91
C LYS A 42 11.23 -5.36 -0.83
N LEU A 43 11.54 -5.63 0.43
CA LEU A 43 10.69 -5.23 1.55
C LEU A 43 11.51 -4.45 2.58
N ALA A 44 11.02 -3.30 3.00
CA ALA A 44 11.50 -2.60 4.19
C ALA A 44 10.46 -2.74 5.30
N TYR A 45 10.75 -3.54 6.33
CA TYR A 45 9.84 -3.71 7.46
C TYR A 45 10.02 -2.56 8.45
N LEU A 46 8.97 -1.78 8.68
CA LEU A 46 8.87 -0.73 9.69
C LEU A 46 8.06 -1.26 10.88
N ASN A 47 7.85 -0.43 11.90
CA ASN A 47 7.18 -0.87 13.12
C ASN A 47 5.70 -1.24 12.89
N ASN A 48 4.93 -0.37 12.21
CA ASN A 48 3.48 -0.52 12.04
C ASN A 48 3.06 -1.07 10.65
N ALA A 49 3.96 -1.04 9.67
CA ALA A 49 3.70 -1.46 8.30
C ALA A 49 5.02 -1.84 7.61
N TYR A 50 4.99 -2.27 6.35
CA TYR A 50 6.19 -2.37 5.53
C TYR A 50 6.07 -1.58 4.23
N ILE A 51 7.21 -1.29 3.60
CA ILE A 51 7.26 -0.73 2.26
C ILE A 51 7.59 -1.88 1.30
N GLU A 52 6.67 -2.18 0.40
CA GLU A 52 6.92 -3.04 -0.74
C GLU A 52 7.52 -2.22 -1.87
N LEU A 53 8.80 -2.43 -2.15
CA LEU A 53 9.40 -1.97 -3.39
C LEU A 53 9.13 -3.02 -4.44
N ILE A 54 8.52 -2.64 -5.55
CA ILE A 54 8.14 -3.56 -6.62
C ILE A 54 8.74 -3.15 -7.97
N ASP A 55 9.09 -4.13 -8.79
CA ASP A 55 9.49 -3.94 -10.18
C ASP A 55 8.92 -5.05 -11.07
N VAL A 56 9.00 -4.85 -12.38
CA VAL A 56 8.42 -5.71 -13.41
C VAL A 56 9.54 -6.42 -14.17
N TYR A 57 9.60 -7.75 -14.10
CA TYR A 57 10.59 -8.55 -14.82
C TYR A 57 10.02 -9.24 -16.08
N LYS A 58 8.68 -9.37 -16.17
CA LYS A 58 7.97 -9.89 -17.35
C LYS A 58 6.88 -8.89 -17.79
N PRO A 59 7.22 -7.77 -18.46
CA PRO A 59 6.25 -6.73 -18.82
C PRO A 59 5.12 -7.24 -19.71
N ASP A 60 5.39 -8.18 -20.63
CA ASP A 60 4.35 -8.78 -21.49
C ASP A 60 3.31 -9.57 -20.69
N VAL A 61 3.73 -10.23 -19.61
CA VAL A 61 2.82 -10.96 -18.71
C VAL A 61 1.93 -9.97 -17.97
N LEU A 62 2.51 -8.90 -17.42
CA LEU A 62 1.76 -7.85 -16.75
C LEU A 62 0.74 -7.21 -17.71
N GLN A 63 1.14 -6.83 -18.91
CA GLN A 63 0.25 -6.22 -19.92
C GLN A 63 -0.91 -7.13 -20.34
N LYS A 64 -0.71 -8.45 -20.37
CA LYS A 64 -1.79 -9.41 -20.65
C LYS A 64 -2.78 -9.49 -19.49
N ILE A 65 -2.27 -9.55 -18.26
CA ILE A 65 -3.10 -9.78 -17.08
C ILE A 65 -3.98 -8.58 -16.77
N ILE A 66 -3.48 -7.36 -16.92
CA ILE A 66 -4.27 -6.15 -16.64
C ILE A 66 -5.52 -6.01 -17.52
N LYS A 67 -5.65 -6.80 -18.60
CA LYS A 67 -6.84 -6.85 -19.47
C LYS A 67 -7.95 -7.76 -18.94
N THR A 68 -7.69 -8.51 -17.88
CA THR A 68 -8.69 -9.35 -17.19
C THR A 68 -9.41 -8.54 -16.10
N ASP A 69 -10.57 -9.01 -15.65
CA ASP A 69 -11.32 -8.36 -14.56
C ASP A 69 -10.51 -8.28 -13.25
N GLU A 70 -9.83 -9.37 -12.87
CA GLU A 70 -8.91 -9.37 -11.73
C GLU A 70 -7.74 -8.40 -11.95
N GLY A 71 -7.12 -8.47 -13.12
CA GLY A 71 -5.92 -7.71 -13.41
C GLY A 71 -6.14 -6.21 -13.50
N ARG A 72 -7.28 -5.73 -14.04
CA ARG A 72 -7.56 -4.28 -14.18
C ARG A 72 -7.62 -3.56 -12.82
N VAL A 73 -8.03 -4.27 -11.77
CA VAL A 73 -8.13 -3.72 -10.41
C VAL A 73 -6.90 -4.02 -9.57
N SER A 74 -6.13 -5.07 -9.91
CA SER A 74 -4.95 -5.51 -9.16
C SER A 74 -3.94 -4.40 -8.86
N PHE A 75 -3.16 -4.53 -7.79
CA PHE A 75 -2.18 -3.52 -7.40
C PHE A 75 -1.11 -3.18 -8.47
N PRO A 76 -0.55 -4.12 -9.27
CA PRO A 76 0.43 -3.75 -10.30
C PRO A 76 -0.21 -3.10 -11.53
N SER A 77 -1.54 -3.13 -11.70
CA SER A 77 -2.21 -2.46 -12.82
C SER A 77 -1.87 -0.98 -12.90
N LYS A 78 -1.69 -0.34 -11.74
CA LYS A 78 -1.34 1.07 -11.64
C LYS A 78 0.05 1.37 -12.20
N ILE A 79 0.95 0.39 -12.27
CA ILE A 79 2.25 0.55 -12.93
C ILE A 79 2.04 0.82 -14.41
N VAL A 80 1.17 0.05 -15.07
CA VAL A 80 0.89 0.20 -16.50
C VAL A 80 -0.02 1.41 -16.77
N GLN A 81 -1.02 1.65 -15.92
CA GLN A 81 -1.92 2.82 -16.04
C GLN A 81 -1.18 4.16 -15.91
N ASP A 82 -0.05 4.18 -15.20
CA ASP A 82 0.81 5.35 -15.05
C ASP A 82 1.96 5.37 -16.07
N ASP A 83 1.85 4.62 -17.17
CA ASP A 83 2.89 4.51 -18.19
C ASP A 83 4.28 4.20 -17.61
N TYR A 84 4.33 3.32 -16.61
CA TYR A 84 5.54 2.94 -15.89
C TYR A 84 6.27 4.12 -15.20
N ALA A 85 5.56 5.19 -14.85
CA ALA A 85 6.12 6.23 -13.98
C ALA A 85 6.44 5.63 -12.59
N GLN A 86 7.63 5.87 -12.06
CA GLN A 86 8.02 5.41 -10.71
C GLN A 86 7.29 6.20 -9.61
N GLY A 87 7.13 5.61 -8.43
CA GLY A 87 6.50 6.24 -7.27
C GLY A 87 5.51 5.34 -6.54
N LEU A 88 4.77 5.91 -5.58
CA LEU A 88 3.78 5.19 -4.77
C LEU A 88 2.52 4.89 -5.60
N LYS A 89 2.19 3.60 -5.71
CA LYS A 89 1.12 3.10 -6.58
C LYS A 89 -0.20 2.92 -5.86
N THR A 90 -0.16 2.32 -4.68
CA THR A 90 -1.32 2.09 -3.83
C THR A 90 -0.85 1.65 -2.44
N LEU A 91 -1.81 1.35 -1.57
CA LEU A 91 -1.64 0.83 -0.23
C LEU A 91 -2.39 -0.49 -0.09
N ALA A 92 -2.04 -1.27 0.92
CA ALA A 92 -2.82 -2.42 1.35
C ALA A 92 -3.32 -2.23 2.78
N PHE A 93 -4.59 -2.55 3.01
CA PHE A 93 -5.19 -2.62 4.33
C PHE A 93 -5.38 -4.07 4.73
N ARG A 94 -4.78 -4.47 5.85
CA ARG A 94 -4.94 -5.81 6.40
C ARG A 94 -6.29 -5.97 7.08
N THR A 95 -6.84 -7.17 6.93
CA THR A 95 -8.06 -7.64 7.55
C THR A 95 -7.82 -9.03 8.13
N GLN A 96 -8.55 -9.39 9.20
CA GLN A 96 -8.50 -10.75 9.77
C GLN A 96 -9.57 -11.68 9.19
N ASP A 97 -10.59 -11.12 8.52
CA ASP A 97 -11.66 -11.87 7.84
C ASP A 97 -12.06 -11.17 6.53
N ILE A 98 -11.43 -11.59 5.44
CA ILE A 98 -11.61 -11.04 4.11
C ILE A 98 -12.93 -11.46 3.47
N GLU A 99 -13.51 -12.58 3.91
CA GLU A 99 -14.81 -13.05 3.41
C GLU A 99 -15.93 -12.21 4.05
N GLN A 100 -15.86 -11.97 5.36
CA GLN A 100 -16.78 -11.04 6.03
C GLN A 100 -16.62 -9.62 5.50
N LEU A 101 -15.39 -9.16 5.27
CA LEU A 101 -15.15 -7.83 4.68
C LEU A 101 -15.76 -7.72 3.28
N LYS A 102 -15.66 -8.78 2.46
CA LYS A 102 -16.33 -8.83 1.15
C LYS A 102 -17.84 -8.69 1.30
N ALA A 103 -18.46 -9.46 2.19
CA ALA A 103 -19.90 -9.37 2.43
C ALA A 103 -20.32 -7.97 2.89
N ASP A 104 -19.57 -7.35 3.82
CA ASP A 104 -19.83 -5.99 4.31
C ASP A 104 -19.73 -4.93 3.19
N LEU A 105 -18.84 -5.12 2.21
CA LEU A 105 -18.68 -4.23 1.05
C LEU A 105 -19.83 -4.41 0.06
N GLU A 106 -20.20 -5.66 -0.23
CA GLU A 106 -21.30 -5.99 -1.14
C GLU A 106 -22.65 -5.52 -0.60
N GLU A 107 -22.89 -5.61 0.72
CA GLU A 107 -24.08 -5.04 1.37
C GLU A 107 -24.17 -3.51 1.22
N LYS A 108 -23.02 -2.85 1.06
CA LYS A 108 -22.92 -1.41 0.76
C LYS A 108 -22.88 -1.14 -0.75
N ASP A 109 -23.34 -2.05 -1.60
CA ASP A 109 -23.31 -1.91 -3.06
C ASP A 109 -21.91 -1.55 -3.62
N VAL A 110 -20.83 -1.97 -2.93
CA VAL A 110 -19.46 -1.76 -3.41
C VAL A 110 -19.07 -2.97 -4.22
N GLU A 111 -18.87 -2.78 -5.53
CA GLU A 111 -18.38 -3.85 -6.39
C GLU A 111 -16.95 -4.22 -6.00
N VAL A 112 -16.70 -5.52 -5.83
CA VAL A 112 -15.39 -6.05 -5.43
C VAL A 112 -14.97 -7.25 -6.27
N ILE A 113 -13.67 -7.45 -6.41
CA ILE A 113 -13.09 -8.63 -7.08
C ILE A 113 -12.17 -9.37 -6.12
N GLY A 114 -12.45 -10.65 -5.94
CA GLY A 114 -11.75 -11.55 -5.03
C GLY A 114 -12.71 -12.28 -4.06
N PRO A 115 -12.16 -12.93 -3.02
CA PRO A 115 -10.74 -12.96 -2.68
C PRO A 115 -9.87 -13.74 -3.69
N VAL A 116 -8.73 -13.19 -4.06
CA VAL A 116 -7.74 -13.78 -4.96
C VAL A 116 -6.65 -14.45 -4.13
N ASN A 117 -6.46 -15.75 -4.31
CA ASN A 117 -5.37 -16.47 -3.65
C ASN A 117 -4.02 -16.09 -4.27
N MET A 118 -3.10 -15.68 -3.41
CA MET A 118 -1.76 -15.27 -3.77
C MET A 118 -0.73 -16.04 -2.96
N GLN A 119 0.43 -16.25 -3.58
CA GLN A 119 1.57 -16.84 -2.91
C GLN A 119 2.86 -16.31 -3.54
N ARG A 120 3.92 -16.35 -2.75
CA ARG A 120 5.30 -16.25 -3.25
C ARG A 120 6.17 -17.29 -2.59
N GLU A 121 7.25 -17.62 -3.28
CA GLU A 121 8.29 -18.50 -2.79
C GLU A 121 9.58 -17.68 -2.66
N ASN A 122 10.28 -17.81 -1.53
CA ASN A 122 11.58 -17.19 -1.35
C ASN A 122 12.70 -18.10 -1.92
N ILE A 123 13.95 -17.63 -1.91
CA ILE A 123 15.10 -18.40 -2.41
C ILE A 123 15.39 -19.70 -1.64
N LYS A 124 14.81 -19.87 -0.44
CA LYS A 124 14.93 -21.07 0.39
C LYS A 124 13.81 -22.08 0.14
N GLY A 125 12.83 -21.74 -0.72
CA GLY A 125 11.65 -22.56 -0.98
C GLY A 125 10.50 -22.35 0.02
N ASP A 126 10.63 -21.40 0.97
CA ASP A 126 9.56 -21.11 1.91
C ASP A 126 8.41 -20.40 1.19
N LYS A 127 7.20 -20.93 1.36
CA LYS A 127 5.98 -20.37 0.77
C LYS A 127 5.29 -19.44 1.74
N THR A 128 5.07 -18.20 1.33
CA THR A 128 4.13 -17.29 1.99
C THR A 128 2.88 -17.21 1.15
N SER A 129 1.70 -17.31 1.75
CA SER A 129 0.41 -17.20 1.05
C SER A 129 -0.54 -16.23 1.76
N TRP A 130 -1.40 -15.60 0.96
CA TRP A 130 -2.35 -14.60 1.40
C TRP A 130 -3.52 -14.52 0.42
N LYS A 131 -4.59 -13.84 0.82
CA LYS A 131 -5.74 -13.50 -0.03
C LYS A 131 -5.78 -11.99 -0.27
N LEU A 132 -6.18 -11.58 -1.47
CA LEU A 132 -6.38 -10.17 -1.84
C LEU A 132 -7.81 -9.90 -2.25
N LEU A 133 -8.37 -8.75 -1.87
CA LEU A 133 -9.68 -8.28 -2.32
C LEU A 133 -9.54 -6.85 -2.83
N TYR A 134 -10.14 -6.56 -3.98
CA TYR A 134 -10.02 -5.28 -4.65
C TYR A 134 -11.37 -4.60 -4.78
N ILE A 135 -11.42 -3.28 -4.60
CA ILE A 135 -12.56 -2.46 -4.99
C ILE A 135 -12.54 -2.32 -6.51
N ALA A 136 -13.68 -2.61 -7.15
CA ALA A 136 -13.83 -2.63 -8.60
C ALA A 136 -14.61 -1.43 -9.15
N ASP A 137 -14.66 -0.33 -8.40
CA ASP A 137 -15.25 0.93 -8.81
C ASP A 137 -14.36 1.65 -9.84
N PRO A 138 -14.86 1.95 -11.07
CA PRO A 138 -14.09 2.67 -12.09
C PRO A 138 -13.99 4.18 -11.87
N ASP A 139 -14.82 4.75 -11.01
CA ASP A 139 -14.97 6.19 -10.76
C ASP A 139 -14.13 6.63 -9.53
N TYR A 140 -12.91 6.14 -9.39
CA TYR A 140 -11.98 6.68 -8.40
C TYR A 140 -11.16 7.86 -8.98
N ARG A 141 -10.76 8.81 -8.13
CA ARG A 141 -9.74 9.80 -8.49
C ARG A 141 -8.35 9.33 -8.10
N VAL A 142 -8.24 8.74 -6.92
CA VAL A 142 -7.03 8.08 -6.43
C VAL A 142 -7.27 6.58 -6.41
N LYS A 143 -6.33 5.79 -6.97
CA LYS A 143 -6.41 4.32 -6.98
C LYS A 143 -6.70 3.84 -5.55
N PRO A 144 -7.79 3.09 -5.31
CA PRO A 144 -8.13 2.67 -3.96
C PRO A 144 -7.06 1.74 -3.38
N PRO A 145 -6.79 1.85 -2.05
CA PRO A 145 -6.19 0.77 -1.30
C PRO A 145 -6.91 -0.55 -1.53
N PHE A 146 -6.17 -1.65 -1.57
CA PHE A 146 -6.74 -3.00 -1.64
C PHE A 146 -6.66 -3.67 -0.26
N PHE A 147 -7.36 -4.79 -0.11
CA PHE A 147 -7.37 -5.54 1.14
C PHE A 147 -6.50 -6.78 1.07
N ILE A 148 -5.87 -7.13 2.19
CA ILE A 148 -5.03 -8.31 2.33
C ILE A 148 -5.39 -9.09 3.59
N GLN A 149 -5.49 -10.42 3.48
CA GLN A 149 -5.49 -11.32 4.63
C GLN A 149 -4.34 -12.31 4.49
N TRP A 150 -3.47 -12.32 5.48
CA TRP A 150 -2.41 -13.32 5.58
C TRP A 150 -2.98 -14.66 6.02
N ASN A 151 -2.55 -15.76 5.39
CA ASN A 151 -2.97 -17.10 5.82
C ASN A 151 -2.29 -17.52 7.14
N GLU A 152 -1.15 -16.92 7.45
CA GLU A 152 -0.45 -17.12 8.72
C GLU A 152 -1.08 -16.27 9.82
N GLN A 153 -1.22 -16.86 11.01
CA GLN A 153 -1.74 -16.18 12.20
C GLN A 153 -0.89 -14.94 12.54
N GLU A 154 -1.54 -13.86 13.00
CA GLU A 154 -0.90 -12.57 13.22
C GLU A 154 0.26 -12.67 14.22
N GLU A 155 0.09 -13.40 15.32
CA GLU A 155 1.12 -13.58 16.35
C GLU A 155 2.36 -14.27 15.77
N THR A 156 2.17 -15.39 15.07
CA THR A 156 3.26 -16.14 14.43
C THR A 156 3.99 -15.30 13.40
N ARG A 157 3.24 -14.56 12.56
CA ARG A 157 3.81 -13.64 11.59
C ARG A 157 4.60 -12.53 12.28
N ASN A 158 4.07 -11.99 13.38
CA ASN A 158 4.70 -10.92 14.14
C ASN A 158 6.03 -11.35 14.76
N GLU A 159 6.11 -12.56 15.31
CA GLU A 159 7.35 -13.14 15.83
C GLU A 159 8.40 -13.34 14.73
N LYS A 160 7.99 -13.87 13.57
CA LYS A 160 8.88 -14.07 12.42
C LYS A 160 9.43 -12.76 11.86
N LEU A 161 8.62 -11.71 11.85
CA LEU A 161 9.01 -10.40 11.31
C LEU A 161 9.75 -9.52 12.33
N ALA A 162 9.61 -9.77 13.64
CA ALA A 162 10.27 -9.01 14.70
C ALA A 162 11.77 -8.74 14.47
N PRO A 163 12.62 -9.74 14.09
CA PRO A 163 14.05 -9.48 13.86
C PRO A 163 14.34 -8.66 12.59
N LEU A 164 13.38 -8.50 11.69
CA LEU A 164 13.54 -7.75 10.44
C LEU A 164 12.99 -6.31 10.55
N ARG A 165 12.19 -6.01 11.58
CA ARG A 165 11.56 -4.71 11.78
C ARG A 165 12.57 -3.66 12.24
N GLN A 166 12.46 -2.49 11.64
CA GLN A 166 13.18 -1.28 12.04
C GLN A 166 12.22 -0.45 12.92
N ASN A 167 12.17 -0.78 14.21
CA ASN A 167 11.18 -0.24 15.16
C ASN A 167 11.32 1.27 15.39
N GLU A 168 12.45 1.87 15.01
CA GLU A 168 12.66 3.32 15.01
C GLU A 168 11.76 4.06 14.01
N PHE A 169 11.30 3.38 12.96
CA PHE A 169 10.52 3.97 11.89
C PHE A 169 9.05 3.61 12.01
N ILE A 170 8.18 4.62 12.03
CA ILE A 170 6.72 4.46 12.13
C ILE A 170 6.06 5.32 11.05
N ILE A 171 5.22 4.74 10.20
CA ILE A 171 4.41 5.53 9.26
C ILE A 171 3.38 6.33 10.04
N GLN A 172 3.48 7.66 9.97
CA GLN A 172 2.56 8.60 10.62
C GLN A 172 1.44 9.01 9.68
N SER A 173 1.77 9.38 8.45
CA SER A 173 0.77 9.81 7.48
C SER A 173 1.13 9.43 6.05
N VAL A 174 0.11 9.33 5.22
CA VAL A 174 0.21 9.28 3.76
C VAL A 174 -0.49 10.51 3.19
N GLU A 175 0.23 11.26 2.36
CA GLU A 175 -0.25 12.47 1.71
C GLU A 175 -0.73 12.15 0.30
N LEU A 176 -1.94 12.57 -0.03
CA LEU A 176 -2.57 12.37 -1.33
C LEU A 176 -3.08 13.71 -1.86
N THR A 177 -3.11 13.86 -3.17
CA THR A 177 -3.92 14.89 -3.83
C THR A 177 -5.08 14.25 -4.56
N SER A 178 -6.17 15.00 -4.67
CA SER A 178 -7.34 14.64 -5.46
C SER A 178 -7.80 15.86 -6.25
N THR A 179 -8.15 15.64 -7.52
CA THR A 179 -8.82 16.65 -8.35
C THR A 179 -10.24 16.94 -7.86
N GLU A 180 -10.84 15.99 -7.15
CA GLU A 180 -12.14 16.13 -6.48
C GLU A 180 -12.02 15.54 -5.07
N ARG A 181 -11.54 16.32 -4.10
CA ARG A 181 -11.28 15.85 -2.72
C ARG A 181 -12.51 15.26 -2.06
N LYS A 182 -13.64 15.97 -2.11
CA LYS A 182 -14.89 15.49 -1.51
C LYS A 182 -15.30 14.11 -2.02
N HIS A 183 -15.19 13.89 -3.34
CA HIS A 183 -15.51 12.59 -3.95
C HIS A 183 -14.61 11.46 -3.42
N THR A 184 -13.30 11.72 -3.34
CA THR A 184 -12.34 10.74 -2.78
C THR A 184 -12.62 10.47 -1.30
N VAL A 185 -12.90 11.50 -0.51
CA VAL A 185 -13.24 11.38 0.91
C VAL A 185 -14.51 10.54 1.08
N ASP A 186 -15.61 10.90 0.41
CA ASP A 186 -16.90 10.21 0.53
C ASP A 186 -16.75 8.71 0.15
N LYS A 187 -15.98 8.40 -0.90
CA LYS A 187 -15.67 7.03 -1.29
C LYS A 187 -14.82 6.30 -0.26
N TRP A 188 -13.77 6.92 0.26
CA TRP A 188 -12.90 6.30 1.27
C TRP A 188 -13.64 6.04 2.59
N GLN A 189 -14.56 6.93 3.01
CA GLN A 189 -15.44 6.67 4.14
C GLN A 189 -16.37 5.48 3.87
N ARG A 190 -16.98 5.39 2.68
CA ARG A 190 -17.87 4.27 2.32
C ARG A 190 -17.13 2.93 2.28
N TRP A 191 -15.99 2.89 1.60
CA TRP A 191 -15.22 1.68 1.33
C TRP A 191 -14.44 1.17 2.54
N PHE A 192 -13.90 2.07 3.35
CA PHE A 192 -12.96 1.72 4.41
C PHE A 192 -13.48 2.03 5.82
N ASP A 193 -14.68 2.60 5.94
CA ASP A 193 -15.28 3.04 7.21
C ASP A 193 -14.33 3.96 7.99
N MET A 194 -13.64 4.84 7.24
CA MET A 194 -12.73 5.84 7.77
C MET A 194 -13.48 6.99 8.43
N GLU A 195 -12.88 7.52 9.48
CA GLU A 195 -13.35 8.69 10.21
C GLU A 195 -12.60 9.93 9.74
N ILE A 196 -13.32 11.05 9.58
CA ILE A 196 -12.69 12.37 9.42
C ILE A 196 -12.25 12.82 10.80
N ILE A 197 -10.95 13.07 10.97
CA ILE A 197 -10.40 13.55 12.23
C ILE A 197 -10.06 15.04 12.20
N ASP A 198 -9.85 15.60 11.01
CA ASP A 198 -9.62 17.01 10.78
C ASP A 198 -10.09 17.40 9.38
N GLU A 199 -10.62 18.60 9.24
CA GLU A 199 -11.06 19.14 7.96
C GLU A 199 -10.74 20.63 7.87
N ALA A 200 -9.88 20.97 6.93
CA ALA A 200 -9.47 22.33 6.64
C ALA A 200 -9.86 22.74 5.21
N ALA A 201 -9.61 24.01 4.89
CA ALA A 201 -10.04 24.61 3.62
C ALA A 201 -9.57 23.84 2.38
N SER A 202 -8.37 23.24 2.40
CA SER A 202 -7.78 22.54 1.26
C SER A 202 -7.34 21.10 1.53
N VAL A 203 -7.64 20.55 2.72
CA VAL A 203 -7.25 19.19 3.12
C VAL A 203 -8.28 18.57 4.06
N THR A 204 -8.53 17.28 3.88
CA THR A 204 -9.34 16.46 4.79
C THR A 204 -8.49 15.30 5.27
N THR A 205 -8.44 15.09 6.58
CA THR A 205 -7.64 14.04 7.21
C THR A 205 -8.54 12.88 7.62
N LEU A 206 -8.26 11.71 7.07
CA LEU A 206 -8.96 10.47 7.38
C LEU A 206 -8.12 9.55 8.26
N LYS A 207 -8.78 8.72 9.07
CA LYS A 207 -8.17 7.69 9.91
C LYS A 207 -8.99 6.39 9.85
N LEU A 208 -8.32 5.24 9.80
CA LEU A 208 -8.98 3.94 10.01
C LEU A 208 -9.28 3.77 11.51
N LYS A 209 -10.47 3.28 11.86
CA LYS A 209 -10.85 3.05 13.27
C LYS A 209 -9.89 2.14 14.05
N GLY A 210 -9.16 1.26 13.36
CA GLY A 210 -8.23 0.30 13.94
C GLY A 210 -6.74 0.68 13.85
N ASP A 211 -6.40 1.84 13.29
CA ASP A 211 -5.01 2.20 12.93
C ASP A 211 -4.71 3.66 13.28
N GLU A 212 -3.46 3.96 13.62
CA GLU A 212 -3.00 5.32 13.97
C GLU A 212 -2.48 6.12 12.76
N THR A 213 -2.26 5.49 11.61
CA THR A 213 -1.82 6.19 10.40
C THR A 213 -2.91 7.10 9.85
N LEU A 214 -2.53 8.33 9.52
CA LEU A 214 -3.39 9.35 8.94
C LEU A 214 -3.32 9.37 7.42
N PHE A 215 -4.44 9.70 6.77
CA PHE A 215 -4.54 9.83 5.32
C PHE A 215 -5.02 11.24 4.98
N ASN A 216 -4.09 12.09 4.56
CA ASN A 216 -4.33 13.50 4.28
C ASN A 216 -4.66 13.65 2.79
N ILE A 217 -5.91 13.96 2.47
CA ILE A 217 -6.38 14.16 1.10
C ILE A 217 -6.49 15.65 0.87
N SER A 218 -5.56 16.20 0.07
CA SER A 218 -5.55 17.61 -0.30
C SER A 218 -6.19 17.85 -1.67
N ASP A 219 -6.70 19.05 -1.89
CA ASP A 219 -7.06 19.51 -3.25
C ASP A 219 -5.80 19.58 -4.12
N GLY A 220 -5.89 19.17 -5.39
CA GLY A 220 -4.77 19.23 -6.32
C GLY A 220 -5.20 19.25 -7.78
N THR A 221 -4.29 19.67 -8.67
CA THR A 221 -4.53 19.65 -10.12
C THR A 221 -4.42 18.25 -10.72
N ASP A 222 -3.90 17.29 -9.95
CA ASP A 222 -3.80 15.88 -10.28
C ASP A 222 -4.18 15.01 -9.07
N SER A 223 -4.45 13.73 -9.32
CA SER A 223 -4.86 12.77 -8.30
C SER A 223 -3.82 11.67 -8.11
N GLY A 224 -3.41 11.43 -6.86
CA GLY A 224 -2.48 10.35 -6.56
C GLY A 224 -1.79 10.48 -5.20
N TYR A 225 -1.04 9.45 -4.86
CA TYR A 225 -0.19 9.41 -3.68
C TYR A 225 1.06 10.28 -3.88
N LYS A 226 1.39 11.14 -2.92
CA LYS A 226 2.44 12.16 -3.08
C LYS A 226 3.64 11.96 -2.16
N SER A 227 3.38 11.72 -0.89
CA SER A 227 4.45 11.55 0.09
C SER A 227 4.01 10.69 1.26
N VAL A 228 4.99 10.18 2.00
CA VAL A 228 4.77 9.42 3.23
C VAL A 228 5.55 10.11 4.32
N THR A 229 4.90 10.39 5.45
CA THR A 229 5.57 10.88 6.65
C THR A 229 5.91 9.70 7.55
N ILE A 230 7.19 9.57 7.88
CA ILE A 230 7.74 8.51 8.71
C ILE A 230 8.36 9.18 9.93
N LYS A 231 7.94 8.79 11.12
CA LYS A 231 8.62 9.15 12.35
C LYS A 231 9.91 8.34 12.47
N ASP A 232 11.01 9.01 12.79
CA ASP A 232 12.32 8.42 13.04
C ASP A 232 12.76 8.81 14.47
N ASN A 233 12.69 7.86 15.40
CA ASN A 233 13.01 8.14 16.81
C ASN A 233 14.51 8.24 17.10
N LYS A 234 15.37 8.12 16.09
CA LYS A 234 16.83 8.24 16.21
C LYS A 234 17.38 9.53 15.61
N THR A 235 16.56 10.31 14.90
CA THR A 235 16.97 11.63 14.39
C THR A 235 16.58 12.75 15.36
N THR A 236 17.38 13.82 15.37
CA THR A 236 17.10 15.05 16.13
C THR A 236 16.57 16.19 15.25
N SER A 237 16.47 15.97 13.94
CA SER A 237 15.98 16.98 12.99
C SER A 237 15.25 16.31 11.84
N PRO A 238 14.16 16.93 11.33
CA PRO A 238 13.44 16.40 10.19
C PRO A 238 14.29 16.46 8.91
N TYR A 239 14.08 15.51 8.02
CA TYR A 239 14.73 15.46 6.71
C TYR A 239 13.78 14.86 5.67
N THR A 240 14.08 15.06 4.38
CA THR A 240 13.26 14.52 3.30
C THR A 240 14.13 13.78 2.30
N LEU A 241 13.73 12.55 1.97
CA LEU A 241 14.32 11.76 0.92
C LEU A 241 13.35 11.72 -0.27
N ILE A 242 13.68 12.43 -1.34
CA ILE A 242 12.98 12.32 -2.62
C ILE A 242 13.72 11.27 -3.46
N ILE A 243 13.07 10.15 -3.72
CA ILE A 243 13.70 9.04 -4.42
C ILE A 243 12.68 8.30 -5.28
N ARG A 244 13.02 8.10 -6.56
CA ARG A 244 12.24 7.31 -7.53
C ARG A 244 10.76 7.73 -7.61
N GLY A 245 10.49 9.03 -7.58
CA GLY A 245 9.13 9.55 -7.75
C GLY A 245 8.29 9.58 -6.46
N LEU A 246 8.86 9.25 -5.30
CA LEU A 246 8.20 9.40 -4.00
C LEU A 246 9.03 10.29 -3.05
N SER A 247 8.34 11.09 -2.25
CA SER A 247 8.94 11.83 -1.14
C SER A 247 8.66 11.11 0.18
N TYR A 248 9.72 10.66 0.85
CA TYR A 248 9.69 10.17 2.23
C TYR A 248 10.11 11.31 3.15
N LYS A 249 9.17 11.81 3.96
CA LYS A 249 9.41 12.88 4.93
C LYS A 249 9.66 12.26 6.29
N PHE A 250 10.86 12.41 6.82
CA PHE A 250 11.21 11.90 8.14
C PHE A 250 11.07 13.01 9.17
N ILE A 251 10.30 12.76 10.22
CA ILE A 251 10.13 13.68 11.35
C ILE A 251 10.85 13.12 12.57
N ALA A 252 11.48 14.01 13.33
CA ALA A 252 12.05 13.67 14.62
C ALA A 252 10.93 13.39 15.65
N ASP A 253 11.27 12.60 16.66
CA ASP A 253 10.48 12.48 17.89
C ASP A 253 10.49 13.78 18.70
#